data_AF-A0A5F0LZH2-F1
#
_entry.id   AF-A0A5F0LZH2-F1
#
_cell.length_a   1.000
_cell.length_b   1.000
_cell.length_c   1.000
_cell.angle_alpha   90.00
_cell.angle_beta   90.00
_cell.angle_gamma   90.00
#
_symmetry.space_group_name_H-M   'P 1'
#
loop_
_entity.id
_entity.type
_entity.pdbx_description
1 polymer ?
#
loop_
_entity_poly.entity_id
_entity_poly.type
_entity_poly.pdbx_seq_one_letter_code
_entity_poly.pdbx_strand_id
1 'polypeptide(L)'
;MTLQAQELADRYAAAWNQPDTTARAAEIRALWAEDGEHYVKEREVRGYEELYLRVAGSYEKNVLGNGFRFRAVRDAQRLRDVVTFHWEMIRPQTGEVLATGLEVLRLDADGKILVDYQFIVG
;
A
#
# COMPACT_ATOMS: atom_id res chain seq x y z
N MET A 1 16.63 4.68 10.47
CA MET A 1 15.27 4.38 10.95
C MET A 1 14.20 4.98 10.03
N THR A 2 14.27 6.25 9.64
CA THR A 2 13.33 6.89 8.69
C THR A 2 13.50 6.42 7.24
N LEU A 3 14.75 6.23 6.76
CA LEU A 3 15.02 5.75 5.40
C LEU A 3 14.41 4.35 5.13
N GLN A 4 14.54 3.42 6.07
CA GLN A 4 13.93 2.09 5.96
C GLN A 4 12.38 2.14 5.99
N ALA A 5 11.80 3.06 6.76
CA ALA A 5 10.35 3.26 6.76
C ALA A 5 9.86 3.81 5.43
N GLN A 6 10.60 4.75 4.84
CA GLN A 6 10.27 5.31 3.53
C GLN A 6 10.45 4.29 2.41
N GLU A 7 11.51 3.49 2.44
CA GLU A 7 11.71 2.39 1.49
C GLU A 7 10.54 1.39 1.52
N LEU A 8 10.04 1.05 2.72
CA LEU A 8 8.84 0.22 2.86
C LEU A 8 7.60 0.91 2.28
N ALA A 9 7.40 2.20 2.57
CA ALA A 9 6.27 2.98 2.07
C ALA A 9 6.27 3.09 0.54
N ASP A 10 7.45 3.36 -0.05
CA ASP A 10 7.63 3.45 -1.50
C ASP A 10 7.36 2.10 -2.17
N ARG A 11 7.83 1.01 -1.58
CA ARG A 11 7.56 -0.36 -2.04
C ARG A 11 6.09 -0.73 -1.92
N TYR A 12 5.46 -0.37 -0.81
CA TYR A 12 4.02 -0.56 -0.60
C TYR A 12 3.23 0.15 -1.72
N ALA A 13 3.49 1.43 -1.96
CA ALA A 13 2.83 2.18 -3.02
C ALA A 13 3.12 1.58 -4.41
N ALA A 14 4.31 1.04 -4.65
CA ALA A 14 4.65 0.37 -5.91
C ALA A 14 3.77 -0.87 -6.18
N ALA A 15 3.42 -1.66 -5.15
CA ALA A 15 2.55 -2.82 -5.29
C ALA A 15 1.17 -2.45 -5.87
N TRP A 16 0.62 -1.30 -5.46
CA TRP A 16 -0.64 -0.75 -5.99
C TRP A 16 -0.57 -0.26 -7.45
N ASN A 17 0.64 -0.08 -7.98
CA ASN A 17 0.88 0.34 -9.36
C ASN A 17 1.35 -0.82 -10.26
N GLN A 18 1.55 -2.03 -9.73
CA GLN A 18 2.19 -3.13 -10.46
C GLN A 18 1.26 -3.70 -11.55
N PRO A 19 1.57 -3.56 -12.86
CA PRO A 19 0.75 -4.08 -13.94
C PRO A 19 0.81 -5.60 -14.10
N ASP A 20 1.97 -6.21 -13.83
CA ASP A 20 2.17 -7.64 -14.04
C ASP A 20 1.55 -8.45 -12.90
N THR A 21 0.70 -9.41 -13.25
CA THR A 21 -0.05 -10.21 -12.27
C THR A 21 0.86 -11.10 -11.43
N THR A 22 1.91 -11.66 -12.02
CA THR A 22 2.85 -12.55 -11.34
C THR A 22 3.72 -11.74 -10.39
N ALA A 23 4.26 -10.62 -10.85
CA ALA A 23 5.04 -9.70 -10.04
C ALA A 23 4.20 -9.11 -8.90
N ARG A 24 2.92 -8.77 -9.14
CA ARG A 24 2.01 -8.32 -8.09
C ARG A 24 1.86 -9.37 -7.01
N ALA A 25 1.59 -10.61 -7.38
CA ALA A 25 1.46 -11.71 -6.42
C ALA A 25 2.76 -11.98 -5.64
N ALA A 26 3.92 -11.77 -6.26
CA ALA A 26 5.21 -11.85 -5.60
C ALA A 26 5.42 -10.68 -4.60
N GLU A 27 5.08 -9.44 -4.98
CA GLU A 27 5.17 -8.28 -4.09
C GLU A 27 4.23 -8.39 -2.89
N ILE A 28 3.00 -8.89 -3.07
CA ILE A 28 2.09 -9.17 -1.94
C ILE A 28 2.75 -10.11 -0.93
N ARG A 29 3.28 -11.25 -1.37
CA ARG A 29 3.99 -12.21 -0.49
C ARG A 29 5.24 -11.61 0.13
N ALA A 30 5.86 -10.66 -0.55
CA ALA A 30 7.07 -10.04 -0.08
C ALA A 30 6.81 -8.94 0.95
N LEU A 31 5.65 -8.27 0.91
CA LEU A 31 5.23 -7.21 1.83
C LEU A 31 4.45 -7.74 3.05
N TRP A 32 3.45 -8.60 2.85
CA TRP A 32 2.59 -9.12 3.92
C TRP A 32 3.05 -10.48 4.45
N ALA A 33 2.65 -10.80 5.67
CA ALA A 33 2.66 -12.15 6.21
C ALA A 33 1.54 -12.99 5.56
N GLU A 34 1.61 -14.32 5.70
CA GLU A 34 0.67 -15.25 5.05
C GLU A 34 -0.80 -15.00 5.41
N ASP A 35 -1.06 -14.67 6.66
CA ASP A 35 -2.38 -14.34 7.19
C ASP A 35 -2.56 -12.83 7.42
N GLY A 36 -1.72 -12.00 6.78
CA GLY A 36 -1.75 -10.55 6.93
C GLY A 36 -3.10 -9.94 6.59
N GLU A 37 -3.47 -8.90 7.32
CA GLU A 37 -4.79 -8.26 7.26
C GLU A 37 -4.68 -6.85 6.66
N HIS A 38 -5.69 -6.43 5.89
CA HIS A 38 -5.84 -5.07 5.38
C HIS A 38 -7.26 -4.55 5.65
N TYR A 39 -7.33 -3.38 6.28
CA TYR A 39 -8.57 -2.74 6.70
C TYR A 39 -8.70 -1.38 6.03
N VAL A 40 -9.83 -1.14 5.37
CA VAL A 40 -10.16 0.16 4.78
C VAL A 40 -11.67 0.38 4.78
N LYS A 41 -12.14 1.44 5.45
CA LYS A 41 -13.57 1.70 5.66
C LYS A 41 -14.26 0.44 6.24
N GLU A 42 -15.35 -0.04 5.63
CA GLU A 42 -16.07 -1.26 6.04
C GLU A 42 -15.47 -2.55 5.44
N ARG A 43 -14.37 -2.47 4.69
CA ARG A 43 -13.74 -3.63 4.05
C ARG A 43 -12.64 -4.21 4.92
N GLU A 44 -12.71 -5.52 5.09
CA GLU A 44 -11.70 -6.36 5.72
C GLU A 44 -11.17 -7.34 4.66
N VAL A 45 -9.86 -7.55 4.64
CA VAL A 45 -9.16 -8.39 3.66
C VAL A 45 -8.12 -9.20 4.40
N ARG A 46 -8.07 -10.52 4.20
CA ARG A 46 -7.11 -11.38 4.89
C ARG A 46 -6.41 -12.35 3.95
N GLY A 47 -5.09 -12.44 4.12
CA GLY A 47 -4.23 -13.38 3.43
C GLY A 47 -3.99 -13.06 1.96
N TYR A 48 -3.04 -13.76 1.36
CA TYR A 48 -2.48 -13.39 0.05
C TYR A 48 -3.49 -13.29 -1.08
N GLU A 49 -4.47 -14.19 -1.14
CA GLU A 49 -5.45 -14.22 -2.24
C GLU A 49 -6.38 -13.01 -2.18
N GLU A 50 -6.94 -12.69 -1.01
CA GLU A 50 -7.82 -11.53 -0.87
C GLU A 50 -7.04 -10.21 -1.01
N LEU A 51 -5.81 -10.15 -0.48
CA LEU A 51 -4.90 -9.01 -0.67
C LEU A 51 -4.60 -8.80 -2.16
N TYR A 52 -4.32 -9.87 -2.91
CA TYR A 52 -4.11 -9.80 -4.34
C TYR A 52 -5.33 -9.21 -5.05
N LEU A 53 -6.53 -9.71 -4.77
CA LEU A 53 -7.77 -9.20 -5.37
C LEU A 53 -8.02 -7.73 -5.02
N ARG A 54 -7.77 -7.34 -3.77
CA ARG A 54 -7.90 -5.96 -3.28
C ARG A 54 -6.97 -4.99 -4.02
N VAL A 55 -5.72 -5.39 -4.23
CA VAL A 55 -4.71 -4.58 -4.92
C VAL A 55 -4.97 -4.57 -6.43
N ALA A 56 -5.28 -5.72 -7.02
CA ALA A 56 -5.61 -5.86 -8.43
C ALA A 56 -6.80 -4.99 -8.85
N GLY A 57 -7.92 -5.06 -8.10
CA GLY A 57 -9.11 -4.27 -8.42
C GLY A 57 -8.88 -2.75 -8.29
N SER A 58 -8.02 -2.32 -7.37
CA SER A 58 -7.63 -0.91 -7.28
C SER A 58 -6.75 -0.49 -8.45
N TYR A 59 -5.78 -1.32 -8.84
CA TYR A 59 -4.94 -1.09 -10.00
C TYR A 59 -5.78 -0.98 -11.27
N GLU A 60 -6.68 -1.94 -11.53
CA GLU A 60 -7.52 -1.96 -12.73
C GLU A 60 -8.39 -0.71 -12.83
N LYS A 61 -9.03 -0.31 -11.73
CA LYS A 61 -9.89 0.88 -11.71
C LYS A 61 -9.08 2.17 -11.85
N ASN A 62 -8.08 2.38 -11.01
CA ASN A 62 -7.47 3.69 -10.82
C ASN A 62 -6.26 3.90 -11.73
N VAL A 63 -5.41 2.89 -11.87
CA VAL A 63 -4.16 3.00 -12.63
C VAL A 63 -4.41 2.69 -14.10
N LEU A 64 -4.96 1.50 -14.40
CA LEU A 64 -5.23 1.10 -15.78
C LEU A 64 -6.39 1.90 -16.38
N GLY A 65 -7.53 1.95 -15.69
CA GLY A 65 -8.77 2.56 -16.19
C GLY A 65 -8.72 4.08 -16.27
N ASN A 66 -8.12 4.74 -15.27
CA ASN A 66 -8.11 6.21 -15.17
C ASN A 66 -6.73 6.85 -15.43
N GLY A 67 -5.67 6.06 -15.60
CA GLY A 67 -4.32 6.56 -15.82
C GLY A 67 -3.70 7.27 -14.60
N PHE A 68 -4.22 7.01 -13.39
CA PHE A 68 -3.68 7.58 -12.15
C PHE A 68 -2.48 6.79 -11.64
N ARG A 69 -1.80 7.34 -10.63
CA ARG A 69 -0.67 6.67 -9.99
C ARG A 69 -0.70 6.89 -8.48
N PHE A 70 -0.35 5.86 -7.72
CA PHE A 70 -0.14 5.97 -6.28
C PHE A 70 1.32 6.29 -5.98
N ARG A 71 1.57 7.15 -4.99
CA ARG A 71 2.90 7.38 -4.40
C ARG A 71 2.81 7.49 -2.89
N ALA A 72 3.86 7.09 -2.19
CA ALA A 72 4.04 7.45 -0.79
C ALA A 72 4.53 8.90 -0.70
N VAL A 73 4.03 9.63 0.29
CA VAL A 73 4.57 10.92 0.71
C VAL A 73 5.89 10.67 1.46
N ARG A 74 6.81 11.64 1.40
CA ARG A 74 8.13 11.54 2.05
C ARG A 74 8.07 11.88 3.54
N ASP A 75 7.18 11.21 4.26
CA ASP A 75 6.93 11.44 5.68
C ASP A 75 6.82 10.14 6.48
N ALA A 76 7.29 9.02 5.91
CA ALA A 76 7.21 7.74 6.57
C ALA A 76 8.00 7.72 7.90
N GLN A 77 7.35 7.23 8.94
CA GLN A 77 7.93 7.09 10.28
C GLN A 77 7.80 5.66 10.75
N ARG A 78 8.76 5.24 11.58
CA ARG A 78 8.74 3.97 12.28
C ARG A 78 8.85 4.19 13.77
N LEU A 79 7.95 3.56 14.53
CA LEU A 79 8.02 3.46 15.97
C LEU A 79 7.84 1.99 16.37
N ARG A 80 8.91 1.37 16.86
CA ARG A 80 8.95 -0.08 17.17
C ARG A 80 8.59 -0.92 15.93
N ASP A 81 7.57 -1.76 16.04
CA ASP A 81 7.00 -2.62 15.00
C ASP A 81 5.93 -1.92 14.17
N VAL A 82 5.68 -0.63 14.38
CA VAL A 82 4.68 0.14 13.62
C VAL A 82 5.35 1.08 12.64
N VAL A 83 4.85 1.12 11.40
CA VAL A 83 5.22 2.08 10.36
C VAL A 83 3.99 2.87 9.94
N THR A 84 4.13 4.17 9.71
CA THR A 84 3.04 5.01 9.19
C THR A 84 3.56 5.99 8.17
N PHE A 85 2.74 6.31 7.16
CA PHE A 85 3.04 7.27 6.09
C PHE A 85 1.77 7.72 5.40
N HIS A 86 1.79 8.89 4.78
CA HIS A 86 0.71 9.29 3.88
C HIS A 86 0.94 8.76 2.47
N TRP A 87 -0.14 8.50 1.76
CA TRP A 87 -0.11 8.22 0.32
C TRP A 87 -0.98 9.21 -0.44
N GLU A 88 -0.65 9.37 -1.71
CA GLU A 88 -1.39 10.19 -2.65
C GLU A 88 -1.70 9.38 -3.92
N MET A 89 -2.92 9.51 -4.42
CA MET A 89 -3.26 9.16 -5.78
C MET A 89 -3.18 10.42 -6.62
N ILE A 90 -2.33 10.42 -7.64
CA ILE A 90 -2.04 11.59 -8.46
C ILE A 90 -2.43 11.37 -9.92
N ARG A 91 -2.69 12.48 -10.62
CA ARG A 91 -2.62 12.54 -12.08
C ARG A 91 -1.16 12.71 -12.52
N PRO A 92 -0.52 11.73 -13.16
CA PRO A 92 0.92 11.79 -13.44
C PRO A 92 1.35 12.98 -14.31
N GLN A 93 0.49 13.41 -15.23
CA GLN A 93 0.80 14.46 -16.20
C GLN A 93 0.86 15.85 -15.57
N THR A 94 0.11 16.09 -14.50
CA THR A 94 -0.03 17.41 -13.87
C THR A 94 0.51 17.44 -12.44
N GLY A 95 0.64 16.29 -11.79
CA GLY A 95 0.94 16.18 -10.36
C GLY A 95 -0.24 16.53 -9.44
N GLU A 96 -1.43 16.74 -10.00
CA GLU A 96 -2.66 16.97 -9.24
C GLU A 96 -2.93 15.80 -8.29
N VAL A 97 -3.15 16.10 -7.02
CA VAL A 97 -3.54 15.13 -5.98
C VAL A 97 -5.05 14.94 -6.02
N LEU A 98 -5.48 13.72 -6.32
CA LEU A 98 -6.89 13.35 -6.51
C LEU A 98 -7.49 12.69 -5.26
N ALA A 99 -6.65 12.04 -4.46
CA ALA A 99 -7.02 11.46 -3.18
C ALA A 99 -5.78 11.34 -2.30
N THR A 100 -6.00 11.39 -0.99
CA THR A 100 -4.95 11.16 0.01
C THR A 100 -5.39 10.13 1.03
N GLY A 101 -4.43 9.53 1.70
CA GLY A 101 -4.71 8.67 2.85
C GLY A 101 -3.50 8.51 3.75
N LEU A 102 -3.71 7.77 4.83
CA LEU A 102 -2.71 7.43 5.83
C LEU A 102 -2.70 5.92 5.99
N GLU A 103 -1.51 5.31 5.92
CA GLU A 103 -1.32 3.92 6.31
C GLU A 103 -0.77 3.84 7.73
N VAL A 104 -1.23 2.84 8.48
CA VAL A 104 -0.62 2.38 9.73
C VAL A 104 -0.40 0.88 9.64
N LEU A 105 0.86 0.49 9.48
CA LEU A 105 1.30 -0.89 9.31
C LEU A 105 1.85 -1.42 10.62
N ARG A 106 1.36 -2.56 11.10
CA ARG A 106 2.01 -3.36 12.14
C ARG A 106 2.82 -4.47 11.49
N LEU A 107 4.09 -4.58 11.88
CA LEU A 107 5.05 -5.51 11.31
C LEU A 107 5.37 -6.67 12.26
N ASP A 108 5.77 -7.81 11.71
CA ASP A 108 6.39 -8.89 12.48
C ASP A 108 7.91 -8.66 12.69
N ALA A 109 8.58 -9.65 13.28
CA ALA A 109 10.02 -9.60 13.52
C ALA A 109 10.86 -9.60 12.23
N ASP A 110 10.33 -10.14 11.12
CA ASP A 110 10.98 -10.20 9.81
C ASP A 110 10.65 -8.97 8.94
N GLY A 111 9.83 -8.06 9.45
CA GLY A 111 9.42 -6.83 8.77
C GLY A 111 8.26 -7.02 7.79
N LYS A 112 7.55 -8.15 7.84
CA LYS A 112 6.32 -8.37 7.08
C LYS A 112 5.14 -7.67 7.74
N ILE A 113 4.21 -7.20 6.92
CA ILE A 113 2.99 -6.56 7.40
C ILE A 113 2.05 -7.65 7.94
N LEU A 114 1.80 -7.59 9.25
CA LEU A 114 0.77 -8.37 9.94
C LEU A 114 -0.60 -7.73 9.77
N VAL A 115 -0.67 -6.41 9.95
CA VAL A 115 -1.92 -5.65 9.83
C VAL A 115 -1.66 -4.31 9.16
N ASP A 116 -2.48 -3.98 8.18
CA ASP A 116 -2.46 -2.75 7.41
C ASP A 116 -3.76 -1.98 7.61
N TYR A 117 -3.71 -0.85 8.33
CA TYR A 117 -4.85 0.03 8.51
C TYR A 117 -4.75 1.22 7.57
N GLN A 118 -5.63 1.25 6.58
CA GLN A 118 -5.74 2.33 5.61
C GLN A 118 -6.87 3.30 5.97
N PHE A 119 -6.51 4.56 6.15
CA PHE A 119 -7.45 5.66 6.29
C PHE A 119 -7.48 6.47 5.00
N ILE A 120 -8.68 6.74 4.49
CA ILE A 120 -8.85 7.74 3.43
C ILE A 120 -8.97 9.10 4.11
N VAL A 121 -8.09 10.03 3.75
CA VAL A 121 -8.03 11.36 4.36
C VAL A 121 -8.51 12.38 3.32
N GLY A 122 -9.40 13.27 3.77
CA GLY A 122 -9.96 14.39 3.00
C GLY A 122 -10.33 15.51 3.93
#